data_AF-A0A3D0SKF9-F1
#
_entry.id   AF-A0A3D0SKF9-F1
#
_cell.length_a   1.000
_cell.length_b   1.000
_cell.length_c   1.000
_cell.angle_alpha   90.00
_cell.angle_beta   90.00
_cell.angle_gamma   90.00
#
_symmetry.space_group_name_H-M   'P 1'
#
loop_
_entity.id
_entity.type
_entity.pdbx_description
1 polymer ?
#
loop_
_entity_poly.entity_id
_entity_poly.type
_entity_poly.pdbx_seq_one_letter_code
_entity_poly.pdbx_strand_id
1 'polypeptide(L)'
;MQIRAVGMVWYRQEDYFKIKNIMVDSRKLPNTYVKWLKQANQGFQQLTAQGHLVEKVYLDPNTFPAWCSERGLDVDANARMTFANEFVARKYRNQS
;
A
#
# COMPACT_ATOMS: atom_id res chain seq x y z
N MET A 1 6.22 -24.24 8.52
CA MET A 1 5.61 -23.29 7.55
C MET A 1 6.14 -21.91 7.89
N GLN A 2 6.98 -21.29 7.06
CA GLN A 2 7.41 -19.91 7.32
C GLN A 2 6.31 -18.95 6.86
N ILE A 3 5.66 -18.29 7.81
CA ILE A 3 4.68 -17.25 7.51
C ILE A 3 5.43 -16.08 6.88
N ARG A 4 5.14 -15.80 5.60
CA ARG A 4 5.65 -14.60 4.92
C ARG A 4 4.68 -13.45 5.20
N ALA A 5 5.15 -12.45 5.93
CA ALA A 5 4.41 -11.20 6.10
C ALA A 5 4.51 -10.36 4.82
N VAL A 6 3.37 -9.85 4.34
CA VAL A 6 3.28 -9.04 3.11
C VAL A 6 2.56 -7.74 3.43
N GLY A 7 3.13 -6.62 2.98
CA GLY A 7 2.49 -5.32 3.10
C GLY A 7 1.52 -5.08 1.95
N MET A 8 0.28 -4.73 2.27
CA MET A 8 -0.70 -4.26 1.29
C MET A 8 -1.07 -2.82 1.60
N VAL A 9 -0.86 -1.92 0.63
CA VAL A 9 -1.24 -0.51 0.79
C VAL A 9 -2.74 -0.38 1.04
N TRP A 10 -3.09 0.43 2.02
CA TRP A 10 -4.44 0.77 2.38
C TRP A 10 -4.62 2.28 2.39
N TYR A 11 -5.77 2.75 1.91
CA TYR A 11 -6.14 4.16 1.94
C TYR A 11 -7.31 4.39 2.89
N ARG A 12 -7.28 5.55 3.54
CA ARG A 12 -8.44 6.08 4.25
C ARG A 12 -9.39 6.71 3.23
N GLN A 13 -10.68 6.75 3.56
CA GLN A 13 -11.68 7.31 2.66
C GLN A 13 -11.43 8.80 2.41
N GLU A 14 -11.09 9.53 3.47
CA GLU A 14 -10.77 10.96 3.48
C GLU A 14 -9.53 11.32 2.64
N ASP A 15 -8.60 10.38 2.47
CA ASP A 15 -7.33 10.62 1.78
C ASP A 15 -7.30 10.04 0.36
N TYR A 16 -8.25 9.19 0.00
CA TYR A 16 -8.24 8.46 -1.27
C TYR A 16 -8.06 9.37 -2.48
N PHE A 17 -8.82 10.46 -2.55
CA PHE A 17 -8.75 11.39 -3.68
C PHE A 17 -7.45 12.21 -3.69
N LYS A 18 -6.93 12.59 -2.51
CA LYS A 18 -5.64 13.29 -2.41
C LYS A 18 -4.51 12.41 -2.93
N ILE A 19 -4.48 11.17 -2.45
CA ILE A 19 -3.54 10.15 -2.92
C ILE A 19 -3.68 9.91 -4.42
N LYS A 20 -4.90 9.75 -4.93
CA LYS A 20 -5.07 9.51 -6.36
C LYS A 20 -4.55 10.69 -7.20
N ASN A 21 -4.72 11.93 -6.74
CA ASN A 21 -4.34 13.13 -7.47
C ASN A 21 -2.81 13.32 -7.60
N ILE A 22 -2.05 12.86 -6.62
CA ILE A 22 -0.58 12.98 -6.62
C ILE A 22 0.12 11.85 -7.37
N MET A 23 -0.61 10.78 -7.73
CA MET A 23 -0.01 9.59 -8.35
C MET A 23 0.14 9.76 -9.86
N VAL A 24 1.36 9.53 -10.37
CA VAL A 24 1.63 9.60 -11.82
C VAL A 24 0.84 8.54 -12.60
N ASP A 25 0.53 7.43 -11.95
CA ASP A 25 -0.24 6.31 -12.47
C ASP A 25 -1.69 6.29 -11.97
N SER A 26 -2.25 7.45 -11.61
CA SER A 26 -3.63 7.61 -11.10
C SER A 26 -4.70 6.88 -11.90
N ARG A 27 -4.49 6.67 -13.21
CA ARG A 27 -5.33 5.88 -14.12
C ARG A 27 -5.47 4.41 -13.71
N LYS A 28 -4.49 3.85 -12.99
CA LYS A 28 -4.52 2.50 -12.43
C LYS A 28 -5.37 2.40 -11.16
N LEU A 29 -5.73 3.52 -10.54
CA LEU A 29 -6.57 3.57 -9.35
C LEU A 29 -8.05 3.77 -9.74
N PRO A 30 -8.99 3.06 -9.09
CA PRO A 30 -10.42 3.24 -9.35
C PRO A 30 -10.91 4.69 -9.21
N ASN A 31 -12.02 5.02 -9.88
CA ASN A 31 -12.59 6.36 -9.80
C ASN A 31 -13.27 6.69 -8.48
N THR A 32 -13.62 5.68 -7.68
CA THR A 32 -14.27 5.87 -6.39
C THR A 32 -13.59 5.05 -5.31
N TYR A 33 -13.60 5.58 -4.09
CA TYR A 33 -13.11 4.87 -2.91
C TYR A 33 -13.81 3.52 -2.73
N VAL A 34 -15.13 3.45 -2.95
CA VAL A 34 -15.90 2.20 -2.81
C VAL A 34 -15.41 1.11 -3.78
N LYS A 35 -15.13 1.47 -5.04
CA LYS A 35 -14.58 0.53 -6.03
C LYS A 35 -13.18 0.07 -5.64
N TRP A 36 -12.34 0.99 -5.17
CA TRP A 36 -11.02 0.66 -4.64
C TRP A 36 -11.10 -0.27 -3.43
N LEU A 37 -11.95 0.03 -2.45
CA LEU A 37 -12.11 -0.76 -1.23
C LEU A 37 -12.57 -2.18 -1.54
N LYS A 38 -13.48 -2.35 -2.52
CA LYS A 38 -13.89 -3.68 -3.00
C LYS A 38 -12.69 -4.48 -3.54
N GLN A 39 -11.89 -3.88 -4.42
CA GLN A 39 -10.71 -4.52 -5.00
C GLN A 39 -9.63 -4.81 -3.94
N ALA A 40 -9.39 -3.87 -3.03
CA ALA A 40 -8.44 -4.03 -1.94
C ALA A 40 -8.84 -5.15 -0.98
N ASN A 41 -10.13 -5.25 -0.62
CA ASN A 41 -10.63 -6.37 0.19
C ASN A 41 -10.50 -7.72 -0.54
N GLN A 42 -10.77 -7.77 -1.84
CA GLN A 42 -10.57 -8.99 -2.64
C GLN A 42 -9.10 -9.43 -2.64
N GLY A 43 -8.16 -8.52 -2.87
CA GLY A 43 -6.73 -8.81 -2.82
C GLY A 43 -6.27 -9.26 -1.42
N PHE A 44 -6.75 -8.59 -0.37
CA PHE A 44 -6.49 -8.95 1.02
C PHE A 44 -6.94 -10.39 1.31
N GLN A 45 -8.18 -10.74 0.94
CA GLN A 45 -8.73 -12.09 1.12
C GLN A 45 -7.95 -13.14 0.33
N GLN A 46 -7.58 -12.86 -0.93
CA GLN A 46 -6.80 -13.78 -1.75
C GLN A 46 -5.42 -14.08 -1.14
N LEU A 47 -4.68 -13.04 -0.74
CA LEU A 47 -3.37 -13.21 -0.11
C LEU A 47 -3.48 -13.95 1.23
N THR A 48 -4.51 -13.65 2.02
CA THR A 48 -4.76 -14.34 3.29
C THR A 48 -5.08 -15.82 3.06
N ALA A 49 -5.89 -16.14 2.06
CA ALA A 49 -6.23 -17.52 1.68
C ALA A 49 -5.03 -18.32 1.16
N GLN A 50 -4.00 -17.63 0.62
CA GLN A 50 -2.72 -18.23 0.23
C GLN A 50 -1.77 -18.47 1.43
N GLY A 51 -2.19 -18.16 2.65
CA GLY A 51 -1.40 -18.36 3.88
C GLY A 51 -0.44 -17.22 4.21
N HIS A 52 -0.58 -16.05 3.56
CA HIS A 52 0.20 -14.87 3.90
C HIS A 52 -0.37 -14.16 5.13
N LEU A 53 0.52 -13.61 5.96
CA LEU A 53 0.14 -12.62 6.96
C LEU A 53 0.12 -11.25 6.29
N VAL A 54 -1.08 -10.80 5.94
CA VAL A 54 -1.27 -9.54 5.20
C VAL A 54 -1.45 -8.39 6.17
N GLU A 55 -0.54 -7.43 6.11
CA GLU A 55 -0.57 -6.22 6.94
C GLU A 55 -1.07 -5.05 6.10
N LYS A 56 -2.12 -4.37 6.58
CA LYS A 56 -2.64 -3.16 5.96
C LYS A 56 -1.72 -2.00 6.30
N VAL A 57 -1.02 -1.48 5.29
CA VAL A 57 -0.11 -0.34 5.43
C VAL A 57 -0.82 0.92 4.97
N TYR A 58 -1.23 1.75 5.92
CA TYR A 58 -1.89 3.02 5.61
C TYR A 58 -0.89 4.00 5.02
N LEU A 59 -1.20 4.49 3.83
CA LEU A 59 -0.39 5.47 3.13
C LEU A 59 -0.97 6.86 3.36
N ASP A 60 -0.11 7.81 3.76
CA ASP A 60 -0.47 9.20 4.02
C ASP A 60 -0.09 10.06 2.79
N PRO A 61 -1.04 10.80 2.19
CA PRO A 61 -0.79 11.65 1.02
C PRO A 61 0.29 12.72 1.24
N ASN A 62 0.49 13.17 2.48
CA ASN A 62 1.38 14.29 2.79
C ASN A 62 2.83 13.84 2.95
N THR A 63 3.05 12.63 3.46
CA THR A 63 4.40 12.12 3.76
C THR A 63 4.94 11.21 2.66
N PHE A 64 4.06 10.53 1.91
CA PHE A 64 4.47 9.58 0.87
C PHE A 64 5.30 10.21 -0.27
N PRO A 65 4.98 11.42 -0.80
CA PRO A 65 5.79 12.04 -1.84
C PRO A 65 7.21 12.35 -1.39
N ALA A 66 7.39 12.83 -0.15
CA ALA A 66 8.71 13.08 0.42
C ALA A 66 9.52 11.79 0.51
N TRP A 67 8.90 10.71 0.99
CA TRP A 67 9.52 9.39 1.06
C TRP A 67 9.95 8.85 -0.33
N CYS A 68 9.14 9.11 -1.37
CA CYS A 68 9.48 8.74 -2.76
C CYS A 68 10.67 9.57 -3.27
N SER A 69 10.63 10.89 -3.05
CA SER A 69 11.68 11.83 -3.47
C SER A 69 13.04 11.48 -2.87
N GLU A 70 13.09 11.17 -1.58
CA GLU A 70 14.31 10.72 -0.88
C GLU A 70 14.94 9.46 -1.50
N ARG A 71 14.16 8.67 -2.25
CA ARG A 71 14.58 7.41 -2.90
C ARG A 71 14.72 7.54 -4.41
N GLY A 72 14.49 8.72 -4.98
CA GLY A 72 14.46 8.92 -6.42
C GLY A 72 13.37 8.10 -7.13
N LEU A 73 12.25 7.83 -6.44
CA LEU A 73 11.12 7.08 -6.97
C LEU A 73 10.00 8.02 -7.43
N ASP A 74 9.31 7.62 -8.49
CA ASP A 74 8.04 8.24 -8.87
C ASP A 74 6.94 7.87 -7.88
N VAL A 75 5.94 8.76 -7.74
CA VAL A 75 4.76 8.53 -6.90
C VAL A 75 3.79 7.60 -7.65
N ASP A 76 4.09 6.30 -7.68
CA ASP A 76 3.45 5.30 -8.55
C ASP A 76 3.17 3.94 -7.86
N ALA A 77 2.67 2.95 -8.61
CA ALA A 77 2.43 1.60 -8.11
C ALA A 77 3.67 0.91 -7.52
N ASN A 78 4.84 1.09 -8.14
CA ASN A 78 6.07 0.45 -7.67
C ASN A 78 6.51 1.05 -6.33
N ALA A 79 6.46 2.37 -6.18
CA ALA A 79 6.74 3.04 -4.92
C ALA A 79 5.76 2.61 -3.81
N ARG A 80 4.45 2.50 -4.13
CA ARG A 80 3.44 2.01 -3.19
C ARG A 80 3.74 0.59 -2.68
N MET A 81 4.10 -0.32 -3.57
CA MET A 81 4.47 -1.69 -3.20
C MET A 81 5.74 -1.72 -2.35
N THR A 82 6.75 -0.95 -2.74
CA THR A 82 8.03 -0.85 -2.02
C THR A 82 7.82 -0.32 -0.61
N PHE A 83 7.02 0.75 -0.45
CA PHE A 83 6.68 1.33 0.84
C PHE A 83 6.01 0.32 1.78
N ALA A 84 5.01 -0.41 1.28
CA ALA A 84 4.29 -1.39 2.10
C ALA A 84 5.19 -2.55 2.56
N ASN A 85 6.02 -3.06 1.65
CA ASN A 85 6.96 -4.14 1.97
C ASN A 85 8.06 -3.68 2.93
N GLU A 86 8.60 -2.47 2.77
CA GLU A 86 9.59 -1.91 3.68
C GLU A 86 9.00 -1.68 5.08
N PHE A 87 7.77 -1.16 5.17
CA PHE A 87 7.07 -0.97 6.43
C PHE A 87 6.90 -2.29 7.19
N VAL A 88 6.44 -3.34 6.50
CA VAL A 88 6.30 -4.68 7.08
C VAL A 88 7.65 -5.28 7.46
N ALA A 89 8.65 -5.20 6.59
CA ALA A 89 9.98 -5.73 6.88
C ALA A 89 10.59 -5.08 8.14
N ARG A 90 10.45 -3.76 8.30
CA ARG A 90 10.88 -3.03 9.51
C ARG A 90 10.10 -3.49 10.75
N LYS A 91 8.76 -3.63 10.64
CA LYS A 91 7.89 -4.08 11.74
C LYS A 91 8.33 -5.45 12.29
N TYR A 92 8.66 -6.41 11.43
CA TYR A 92 9.05 -7.76 11.86
C TYR A 92 10.54 -7.93 12.13
N ARG A 93 11.43 -7.12 11.53
CA ARG A 93 12.86 -7.09 11.90
C ARG A 93 13.08 -6.57 13.32
N ASN A 94 12.23 -5.66 13.79
CA ASN A 94 12.33 -5.09 15.14
C ASN A 94 11.66 -5.95 16.22
N GLN A 95 11.13 -7.13 15.87
CA GLN A 95 10.48 -8.08 16.80
C GLN A 95 11.35 -9.32 17.09
N SER A 96 12.57 -9.36 16.54
CA SER A 96 13.62 -10.36 16.83
C SER A 96 14.72 -9.74 17.68
#